data_AF-A0AAU2LFM1-F1
#
_entry.id   AF-A0AAU2LFM1-F1
#
_cell.length_a   1.000
_cell.length_b   1.000
_cell.length_c   1.000
_cell.angle_alpha   90.00
_cell.angle_beta   90.00
_cell.angle_gamma   90.00
#
_symmetry.space_group_name_H-M   'P 1'
#
loop_
_entity.id
_entity.type
_entity.pdbx_description
1 polymer ?
#
loop_
_entity_poly.entity_id
_entity_poly.type
_entity_poly.pdbx_seq_one_letter_code
_entity_poly.pdbx_strand_id
1 'polypeptide(L)'
;MAVVIAMLEEFRDVAPLTAEGAAARFSAQEWTPGGKPRDGVETSWDKDGVGGWIQTFSSGAVSVNFYVWIRDVDESGYFDDLDAVYEEGEQALARFLPEIEESSLARHLDEAEQTAADKDEFIAVKKWTLDGRILTAGVIQQDTDLPVMVVVALEEPGTA
;
A
#
# COMPACT_ATOMS: atom_id res chain seq x y z
N MET A 1 1.23 9.56 -6.86
CA MET A 1 0.94 9.64 -5.40
C MET A 1 -0.44 10.21 -5.12
N ALA A 2 -0.80 11.39 -5.66
CA ALA A 2 -2.16 11.94 -5.58
C ALA A 2 -3.31 10.95 -5.92
N VAL A 3 -3.10 10.00 -6.85
CA VAL A 3 -4.09 8.95 -7.17
C VAL A 3 -4.40 8.01 -6.01
N VAL A 4 -3.43 7.75 -5.12
CA VAL A 4 -3.65 6.94 -3.90
C VAL A 4 -4.47 7.73 -2.90
N ILE A 5 -4.16 9.02 -2.69
CA ILE A 5 -4.94 9.88 -1.80
C ILE A 5 -6.40 9.96 -2.25
N ALA A 6 -6.63 10.17 -3.55
CA ALA A 6 -7.99 10.19 -4.11
C ALA A 6 -8.72 8.85 -3.88
N MET A 7 -8.05 7.70 -4.06
CA MET A 7 -8.66 6.39 -3.79
C MET A 7 -8.96 6.18 -2.30
N LEU A 8 -8.05 6.60 -1.41
CA LEU A 8 -8.28 6.52 0.03
C LEU A 8 -9.48 7.38 0.44
N GLU A 9 -9.66 8.56 -0.14
CA GLU A 9 -10.84 9.40 0.04
C GLU A 9 -12.13 8.69 -0.42
N GLU A 10 -12.11 8.10 -1.62
CA GLU A 10 -13.25 7.33 -2.16
C GLU A 10 -13.65 6.15 -1.27
N PHE A 11 -12.68 5.47 -0.64
CA PHE A 11 -12.96 4.33 0.22
C PHE A 11 -13.56 4.71 1.56
N ARG A 12 -13.31 5.92 2.07
CA ARG A 12 -13.92 6.38 3.33
C ARG A 12 -15.43 6.41 3.27
N ASP A 13 -15.99 6.72 2.11
CA ASP A 13 -17.44 6.75 1.87
C ASP A 13 -18.06 5.35 1.63
N VAL A 14 -17.25 4.29 1.64
CA VAL A 14 -17.70 2.90 1.44
C VAL A 14 -17.56 2.16 2.76
N ALA A 15 -18.67 1.94 3.50
CA ALA A 15 -18.66 1.17 4.75
C ALA A 15 -19.77 0.09 4.76
N PRO A 16 -19.43 -1.21 4.91
CA PRO A 16 -18.08 -1.78 5.04
C PRO A 16 -17.30 -1.74 3.72
N LEU A 17 -15.97 -1.74 3.79
CA LEU A 17 -15.12 -1.93 2.61
C LEU A 17 -15.13 -3.41 2.20
N THR A 18 -15.81 -3.74 1.10
CA THR A 18 -15.79 -5.08 0.52
C THR A 18 -14.90 -5.14 -0.71
N ALA A 19 -14.49 -6.34 -1.12
CA ALA A 19 -13.69 -6.53 -2.33
C ALA A 19 -14.41 -6.01 -3.59
N GLU A 20 -15.72 -6.28 -3.71
CA GLU A 20 -16.53 -5.79 -4.84
C GLU A 20 -16.69 -4.27 -4.80
N GLY A 21 -16.92 -3.70 -3.61
CA GLY A 21 -17.02 -2.27 -3.41
C GLY A 21 -15.72 -1.57 -3.78
N ALA A 22 -14.58 -2.14 -3.39
CA ALA A 22 -13.27 -1.61 -3.72
C ALA A 22 -12.97 -1.69 -5.23
N ALA A 23 -13.21 -2.84 -5.86
CA ALA A 23 -13.01 -3.04 -7.31
C ALA A 23 -13.87 -2.07 -8.16
N ALA A 24 -15.09 -1.79 -7.70
CA ALA A 24 -15.96 -0.80 -8.33
C ALA A 24 -15.36 0.62 -8.30
N ARG A 25 -14.66 1.01 -7.23
CA ARG A 25 -14.00 2.32 -7.15
C ARG A 25 -12.78 2.42 -8.05
N PHE A 26 -11.96 1.36 -8.15
CA PHE A 26 -10.87 1.32 -9.14
C PHE A 26 -11.41 1.58 -10.56
N SER A 27 -12.52 0.95 -10.91
CA SER A 27 -13.16 1.12 -12.21
C SER A 27 -13.75 2.53 -12.39
N ALA A 28 -14.43 3.06 -11.36
CA ALA A 28 -15.01 4.40 -11.38
C ALA A 28 -13.97 5.52 -11.47
N GLN A 29 -12.78 5.29 -10.89
CA GLN A 29 -11.63 6.18 -10.95
C GLN A 29 -10.74 5.91 -12.17
N GLU A 30 -11.24 5.19 -13.16
CA GLU A 30 -10.56 4.93 -14.44
C GLU A 30 -9.16 4.31 -14.28
N TRP A 31 -8.95 3.50 -13.24
CA TRP A 31 -7.73 2.70 -13.13
C TRP A 31 -7.76 1.63 -14.21
N THR A 32 -6.64 1.44 -14.90
CA THR A 32 -6.55 0.44 -15.95
C THR A 32 -6.36 -0.92 -15.28
N PRO A 33 -7.22 -1.92 -15.55
CA PRO A 33 -6.97 -3.27 -15.06
C PRO A 33 -5.61 -3.75 -15.54
N GLY A 34 -4.76 -4.13 -14.60
CA GLY A 34 -3.45 -4.68 -14.87
C GLY A 34 -3.57 -6.06 -15.51
N GLY A 35 -2.74 -6.32 -16.53
CA GLY A 35 -2.49 -7.68 -17.00
C GLY A 35 -1.72 -8.50 -15.96
N LYS A 36 -1.27 -9.71 -16.34
CA LYS A 36 -0.57 -10.68 -15.46
C LYS A 36 0.39 -10.03 -14.44
N PRO A 37 0.56 -10.65 -13.24
CA PRO A 37 1.51 -10.20 -12.22
C PRO A 37 2.85 -9.77 -12.81
N ARG A 38 3.33 -8.59 -12.41
CA ARG A 38 4.63 -8.08 -12.81
C ARG A 38 5.60 -8.34 -11.66
N ASP A 39 6.75 -8.94 -11.96
CA ASP A 39 7.81 -9.17 -10.98
C ASP A 39 7.34 -9.97 -9.74
N GLY A 40 6.40 -10.90 -9.93
CA GLY A 40 5.81 -11.72 -8.86
C GLY A 40 4.75 -11.02 -7.99
N VAL A 41 4.53 -9.72 -8.20
CA VAL A 41 3.59 -8.90 -7.44
C VAL A 41 2.22 -8.87 -8.13
N GLU A 42 1.17 -9.19 -7.38
CA GLU A 42 -0.21 -9.06 -7.85
C GLU A 42 -0.53 -7.59 -8.13
N THR A 43 -0.68 -7.24 -9.41
CA THR A 43 -1.11 -5.89 -9.82
C THR A 43 -2.41 -6.03 -10.61
N SER A 44 -3.53 -5.91 -9.92
CA SER A 44 -4.86 -6.00 -10.53
C SER A 44 -5.26 -4.71 -11.25
N TRP A 45 -4.67 -3.57 -10.89
CA TRP A 45 -4.90 -2.26 -11.49
C TRP A 45 -3.63 -1.41 -11.53
N ASP A 46 -3.51 -0.51 -12.51
CA ASP A 46 -2.45 0.49 -12.66
C ASP A 46 -3.05 1.86 -13.00
N LYS A 47 -2.46 2.93 -12.44
CA LYS A 47 -2.71 4.31 -12.83
C LYS A 47 -1.52 5.20 -12.48
N ASP A 48 -1.02 5.94 -13.46
CA ASP A 48 0.06 6.92 -13.30
C ASP A 48 1.33 6.36 -12.62
N GLY A 49 1.66 5.09 -12.90
CA GLY A 49 2.82 4.39 -12.33
C GLY A 49 2.61 3.88 -10.90
N VAL A 50 1.38 3.93 -10.39
CA VAL A 50 0.96 3.31 -9.13
C VAL A 50 0.17 2.06 -9.45
N GLY A 51 0.58 0.92 -8.91
CA GLY A 51 -0.22 -0.30 -8.98
C GLY A 51 -1.08 -0.49 -7.74
N GLY A 52 -2.24 -1.13 -7.92
CA GLY A 52 -3.18 -1.43 -6.85
C GLY A 52 -3.73 -2.85 -6.95
N TRP A 53 -4.05 -3.42 -5.80
CA TRP A 53 -4.67 -4.74 -5.68
C TRP A 53 -5.53 -4.85 -4.42
N ILE A 54 -6.37 -5.88 -4.37
CA ILE A 54 -7.24 -6.17 -3.23
C ILE A 54 -6.87 -7.54 -2.69
N GLN A 55 -6.68 -7.63 -1.38
CA GLN A 55 -6.44 -8.87 -0.67
C GLN A 55 -7.58 -9.16 0.29
N THR A 56 -8.09 -10.38 0.24
CA THR A 56 -9.12 -10.87 1.18
C THR A 56 -8.52 -11.95 2.08
N PHE A 57 -8.70 -11.81 3.38
CA PHE A 57 -8.18 -12.75 4.37
C PHE A 57 -9.25 -13.77 4.77
N SER A 58 -8.81 -14.95 5.25
CA SER A 58 -9.72 -15.99 5.77
C SER A 58 -10.51 -15.55 7.00
N SER A 59 -10.06 -14.51 7.70
CA SER A 59 -10.77 -13.83 8.79
C SER A 59 -11.94 -12.96 8.32
N GLY A 60 -12.13 -12.77 7.02
CA GLY A 60 -13.10 -11.84 6.45
C GLY A 60 -12.60 -10.40 6.36
N ALA A 61 -11.37 -10.11 6.79
CA ALA A 61 -10.75 -8.80 6.58
C ALA A 61 -10.48 -8.56 5.09
N VAL A 62 -10.56 -7.29 4.67
CA VAL A 62 -10.29 -6.85 3.30
C VAL A 62 -9.26 -5.74 3.35
N SER A 63 -8.15 -5.91 2.62
CA SER A 63 -7.12 -4.89 2.46
C SER A 63 -7.07 -4.43 1.01
N VAL A 64 -7.10 -3.11 0.80
CA VAL A 64 -6.78 -2.50 -0.49
C VAL A 64 -5.37 -1.94 -0.41
N ASN A 65 -4.53 -2.39 -1.33
CA ASN A 65 -3.11 -2.11 -1.31
C ASN A 65 -2.69 -1.35 -2.57
N PHE A 66 -1.69 -0.50 -2.42
CA PHE A 66 -1.06 0.25 -3.49
C PHE A 66 0.45 0.16 -3.34
N TYR A 67 1.20 0.03 -4.43
CA TYR A 67 2.62 0.36 -4.44
C TYR A 67 2.80 1.73 -5.10
N VAL A 68 3.48 2.65 -4.40
CA VAL A 68 3.77 4.00 -4.91
C VAL A 68 5.21 4.14 -5.41
N TRP A 69 6.02 3.12 -5.14
CA TRP A 69 7.40 2.99 -5.58
C TRP A 69 7.76 1.50 -5.56
N ILE A 70 8.55 1.06 -6.55
CA ILE A 70 9.04 -0.32 -6.68
C ILE A 70 10.45 -0.30 -7.29
N ARG A 71 11.34 -1.13 -6.75
CA ARG A 71 12.68 -1.35 -7.29
C ARG A 71 13.02 -2.83 -7.27
N ASP A 72 13.30 -3.37 -8.45
CA ASP A 72 13.73 -4.75 -8.60
C ASP A 72 15.18 -4.92 -8.08
N VAL A 73 15.43 -6.06 -7.44
CA VAL A 73 16.71 -6.40 -6.81
C VAL A 73 17.67 -7.00 -7.84
N ASP A 74 17.16 -7.76 -8.83
CA ASP A 74 17.99 -8.41 -9.87
C ASP A 74 18.47 -7.42 -10.96
N GLU A 75 17.77 -6.30 -11.17
CA GLU A 75 18.21 -5.26 -12.11
C GLU A 75 19.57 -4.61 -11.74
N SER A 76 20.02 -4.77 -10.49
CA SER A 76 21.29 -4.20 -10.00
C SER A 76 22.53 -5.01 -10.41
N GLY A 77 22.36 -6.30 -10.77
CA GLY A 77 23.47 -7.19 -11.14
C GLY A 77 24.51 -7.48 -10.04
N TYR A 78 24.30 -6.97 -8.83
CA TYR A 78 25.18 -7.16 -7.67
C TYR A 78 24.32 -7.30 -6.39
N PHE A 79 24.38 -8.48 -5.77
CA PHE A 79 23.76 -8.77 -4.46
C PHE A 79 24.24 -7.85 -3.31
N ASP A 80 25.29 -7.04 -3.54
CA ASP A 80 26.00 -6.25 -2.53
C ASP A 80 25.35 -4.88 -2.22
N ASP A 81 24.16 -4.54 -2.75
CA ASP A 81 23.54 -3.21 -2.53
C ASP A 81 22.08 -3.24 -2.06
N LEU A 82 21.61 -4.35 -1.48
CA LEU A 82 20.25 -4.46 -0.92
C LEU A 82 19.99 -3.40 0.15
N ASP A 83 21.00 -3.11 0.98
CA ASP A 83 20.93 -2.04 1.98
C ASP A 83 20.65 -0.67 1.33
N ALA A 84 21.27 -0.36 0.18
CA ALA A 84 20.96 0.90 -0.52
C ALA A 84 19.55 0.89 -1.13
N VAL A 85 19.07 -0.25 -1.64
CA VAL A 85 17.68 -0.34 -2.11
C VAL A 85 16.69 -0.11 -0.96
N TYR A 86 16.99 -0.61 0.24
CA TYR A 86 16.21 -0.30 1.44
C TYR A 86 16.27 1.18 1.81
N GLU A 87 17.46 1.79 1.82
CA GLU A 87 17.61 3.23 2.06
C GLU A 87 16.84 4.07 1.02
N GLU A 88 16.85 3.68 -0.26
CA GLU A 88 16.05 4.32 -1.30
C GLU A 88 14.54 4.20 -1.02
N GLY A 89 14.08 3.02 -0.63
CA GLY A 89 12.71 2.75 -0.22
C GLY A 89 12.29 3.61 0.97
N GLU A 90 13.13 3.71 2.00
CA GLU A 90 12.88 4.56 3.17
C GLU A 90 12.79 6.05 2.79
N GLN A 91 13.67 6.52 1.90
CA GLN A 91 13.59 7.88 1.39
C GLN A 91 12.32 8.11 0.54
N ALA A 92 11.92 7.13 -0.26
CA ALA A 92 10.67 7.20 -1.03
C ALA A 92 9.45 7.25 -0.10
N LEU A 93 9.43 6.42 0.96
CA LEU A 93 8.41 6.49 2.02
C LEU A 93 8.42 7.87 2.69
N ALA A 94 9.57 8.37 3.13
CA ALA A 94 9.67 9.66 3.81
C ALA A 94 9.20 10.85 2.94
N ARG A 95 9.36 10.77 1.60
CA ARG A 95 8.80 11.75 0.66
C ARG A 95 7.30 11.60 0.48
N PHE A 96 6.76 10.39 0.61
CA PHE A 96 5.35 10.10 0.46
C PHE A 96 4.51 10.43 1.69
N LEU A 97 5.04 10.21 2.91
CA LEU A 97 4.28 10.41 4.16
C LEU A 97 3.63 11.80 4.25
N PRO A 98 4.32 12.91 3.91
CA PRO A 98 3.70 14.24 3.89
C PRO A 98 2.50 14.35 2.94
N GLU A 99 2.47 13.61 1.82
CA GLU A 99 1.30 13.64 0.92
C GLU A 99 0.04 13.07 1.58
N ILE A 100 0.17 12.10 2.49
CA ILE A 100 -0.96 11.63 3.30
C ILE A 100 -1.30 12.67 4.38
N GLU A 101 -0.28 13.11 5.13
CA GLU A 101 -0.45 13.94 6.34
C GLU A 101 -0.86 15.40 6.05
N GLU A 102 -0.65 15.88 4.83
CA GLU A 102 -1.06 17.21 4.38
C GLU A 102 -2.31 17.17 3.48
N SER A 103 -2.86 15.98 3.21
CA SER A 103 -4.08 15.81 2.40
C SER A 103 -5.37 16.12 3.16
N SER A 104 -6.51 16.01 2.47
CA SER A 104 -7.82 16.12 3.11
C SER A 104 -8.10 14.97 4.11
N LEU A 105 -7.34 13.87 4.03
CA LEU A 105 -7.40 12.75 4.97
C LEU A 105 -6.85 13.12 6.35
N ALA A 106 -5.94 14.10 6.44
CA ALA A 106 -5.21 14.43 7.66
C ALA A 106 -6.10 14.64 8.90
N ARG A 107 -7.28 15.25 8.71
CA ARG A 107 -8.25 15.50 9.78
C ARG A 107 -8.98 14.24 10.30
N HIS A 108 -8.78 13.11 9.65
CA HIS A 108 -9.38 11.81 9.94
C HIS A 108 -8.34 10.75 10.33
N LEU A 109 -7.06 11.13 10.37
CA LEU A 109 -5.97 10.25 10.74
C LEU A 109 -5.63 10.45 12.21
N ASP A 110 -5.65 9.36 12.96
CA ASP A 110 -5.04 9.28 14.28
C ASP A 110 -3.86 8.31 14.19
N GLU A 111 -2.71 8.68 14.76
CA GLU A 111 -1.53 7.80 14.77
C GLU A 111 -1.84 6.51 15.53
N ALA A 112 -1.49 5.37 14.93
CA ALA A 112 -1.70 4.05 15.50
C ALA A 112 -0.38 3.43 15.94
N GLU A 113 -0.42 2.67 17.04
CA GLU A 113 0.77 1.98 17.53
C GLU A 113 1.25 0.90 16.54
N GLN A 114 2.57 0.85 16.36
CA GLN A 114 3.22 -0.23 15.62
C GLN A 114 3.36 -1.47 16.51
N THR A 115 2.96 -2.60 15.99
CA THR A 115 3.08 -3.91 16.64
C THR A 115 4.44 -4.54 16.36
N ALA A 116 4.75 -5.64 17.06
CA ALA A 116 5.94 -6.43 16.74
C ALA A 116 5.87 -7.02 15.31
N ALA A 117 4.67 -7.45 14.89
CA ALA A 117 4.45 -7.99 13.54
C ALA A 117 4.74 -6.94 12.45
N ASP A 118 4.34 -5.68 12.67
CA ASP A 118 4.65 -4.61 11.71
C ASP A 118 6.17 -4.42 11.55
N LYS A 119 6.97 -4.64 12.60
CA LYS A 119 8.44 -4.50 12.56
C LYS A 119 9.15 -5.72 11.95
N ASP A 120 8.48 -6.87 11.98
CA ASP A 120 8.99 -8.09 11.34
C ASP A 120 8.67 -8.08 9.84
N GLU A 121 7.57 -7.44 9.43
CA GLU A 121 7.11 -7.38 8.04
C GLU A 121 7.73 -6.21 7.25
N PHE A 122 7.90 -5.04 7.88
CA PHE A 122 8.34 -3.83 7.20
C PHE A 122 9.77 -3.43 7.59
N ILE A 123 10.54 -2.99 6.60
CA ILE A 123 11.84 -2.34 6.81
C ILE A 123 11.63 -0.99 7.53
N ALA A 124 10.62 -0.22 7.09
CA ALA A 124 10.17 1.00 7.75
C ALA A 124 8.65 1.13 7.60
N VAL A 125 7.96 1.61 8.63
CA VAL A 125 6.49 1.67 8.63
C VAL A 125 5.95 2.86 9.41
N LYS A 126 4.82 3.38 8.95
CA LYS A 126 3.95 4.32 9.68
C LYS A 126 2.51 3.86 9.58
N LYS A 127 1.75 4.05 10.66
CA LYS A 127 0.41 3.49 10.83
C LYS A 127 -0.53 4.51 11.41
N TRP A 128 -1.75 4.51 10.93
CA TRP A 128 -2.84 5.36 11.41
C TRP A 128 -4.12 4.55 11.50
N THR A 129 -5.06 5.02 12.32
CA THR A 129 -6.46 4.72 12.11
C THR A 129 -7.09 5.75 11.20
N LEU A 130 -7.90 5.30 10.23
CA LEU A 130 -8.69 6.14 9.33
C LEU A 130 -10.16 5.73 9.43
N ASP A 131 -10.98 6.54 10.10
CA ASP A 131 -12.41 6.29 10.31
C ASP A 131 -12.73 4.85 10.81
N GLY A 132 -11.89 4.32 11.71
CA GLY A 132 -12.03 2.97 12.31
C GLY A 132 -11.33 1.83 11.55
N ARG A 133 -10.71 2.13 10.40
CA ARG A 133 -9.85 1.22 9.64
C ARG A 133 -8.38 1.42 9.94
N ILE A 134 -7.56 0.45 9.57
CA ILE A 134 -6.11 0.56 9.69
C ILE A 134 -5.52 1.02 8.35
N LEU A 135 -4.82 2.15 8.36
CA LEU A 135 -4.01 2.62 7.24
C LEU A 135 -2.53 2.40 7.58
N THR A 136 -1.84 1.65 6.75
CA THR A 136 -0.40 1.38 6.89
C THR A 136 0.33 1.90 5.65
N ALA A 137 1.42 2.63 5.84
CA ALA A 137 2.36 2.97 4.77
C ALA A 137 3.76 2.50 5.17
N GLY A 138 4.41 1.71 4.34
CA GLY A 138 5.70 1.11 4.71
C GLY A 138 6.52 0.61 3.54
N VAL A 139 7.81 0.38 3.81
CA VAL A 139 8.76 -0.27 2.92
C VAL A 139 8.75 -1.76 3.22
N ILE A 140 8.52 -2.58 2.21
CA ILE A 140 8.42 -4.03 2.34
C ILE A 140 9.20 -4.73 1.22
N GLN A 141 9.77 -5.88 1.56
CA GLN A 141 10.25 -6.87 0.60
C GLN A 141 9.61 -8.22 0.96
N GLN A 142 8.85 -8.81 0.04
CA GLN A 142 8.10 -10.05 0.33
C GLN A 142 9.01 -11.30 0.37
N ASP A 143 10.05 -11.34 -0.45
CA ASP A 143 11.07 -12.38 -0.52
C ASP A 143 12.38 -11.74 -0.99
N THR A 144 13.53 -12.31 -0.66
CA THR A 144 14.86 -11.77 -1.01
C THR A 144 15.08 -11.64 -2.52
N ASP A 145 14.37 -12.44 -3.31
CA ASP A 145 14.41 -12.40 -4.77
C ASP A 145 13.30 -11.52 -5.39
N LEU A 146 12.46 -10.89 -4.56
CA LEU A 146 11.39 -10.01 -5.00
C LEU A 146 11.76 -8.53 -4.83
N PRO A 147 11.10 -7.63 -5.60
CA PRO A 147 11.33 -6.19 -5.51
C PRO A 147 11.06 -5.62 -4.12
N VAL A 148 11.78 -4.55 -3.79
CA VAL A 148 11.46 -3.69 -2.64
C VAL A 148 10.39 -2.69 -3.07
N MET A 149 9.36 -2.51 -2.24
CA MET A 149 8.23 -1.64 -2.53
C MET A 149 7.93 -0.68 -1.38
N VAL A 150 7.45 0.52 -1.72
CA VAL A 150 6.70 1.34 -0.77
C VAL A 150 5.22 1.06 -0.98
N VAL A 151 4.60 0.43 0.03
CA VAL A 151 3.20 0.01 0.00
C VAL A 151 2.35 0.90 0.90
N VAL A 152 1.12 1.13 0.47
CA VAL A 152 0.05 1.79 1.23
C VAL A 152 -1.13 0.84 1.27
N ALA A 153 -1.55 0.44 2.47
CA ALA A 153 -2.61 -0.54 2.68
C ALA A 153 -3.71 0.05 3.56
N LEU A 154 -4.95 0.00 3.10
CA LEU A 154 -6.14 0.31 3.90
C LEU A 154 -6.89 -0.99 4.20
N GLU A 155 -6.91 -1.38 5.47
CA GLU A 155 -7.52 -2.60 5.95
C GLU A 155 -8.84 -2.31 6.68
N GLU A 156 -9.90 -2.94 6.20
CA GLU A 156 -11.14 -3.14 6.95
C GLU A 156 -11.03 -4.43 7.75
N PRO A 157 -11.07 -4.36 9.09
CA PRO A 157 -10.99 -5.54 9.93
C PRO A 157 -12.22 -6.43 9.67
N GLY A 158 -12.00 -7.74 9.64
CA GLY A 158 -13.11 -8.69 9.53
C GLY A 158 -14.06 -8.54 10.73
N THR A 159 -15.37 -8.65 10.49
CA THR A 159 -16.33 -8.83 11.57
C THR A 159 -16.10 -10.20 12.21
N ALA A 160 -15.40 -10.22 13.35
CA ALA A 160 -15.21 -11.40 14.18
C ALA A 160 -16.54 -11.98 14.68
#